data_AF-A0A4Q4Y448-F1
#
_entry.id   AF-A0A4Q4Y448-F1
#
_cell.length_a   1.000
_cell.length_b   1.000
_cell.length_c   1.000
_cell.angle_alpha   90.00
_cell.angle_beta   90.00
_cell.angle_gamma   90.00
#
_symmetry.space_group_name_H-M   'P 1'
#
loop_
_entity.id
_entity.type
_entity.pdbx_description
1 polymer ?
#
loop_
_entity_poly.entity_id
_entity_poly.type
_entity_poly.pdbx_seq_one_letter_code
_entity_poly.pdbx_strand_id
1 'polypeptide(L)'
;MTRYNLIKGTAFSYTGWVPVPLEGRDPYVRSPVYRQIFAADVLGHHPEVQVYERPDLAWNISAYGIYESGALSKYVVVNYDEWNATTPYERPVQEVALAVPSWVDHVMVKRLTADGASADEGIQWAGQSWSNTDGRLVQSGREKSDCLHASNGMVELKLSSTEVMLVSLARRGQAVC
;
A
#
# COMPACT_ATOMS: atom_id res chain seq x y z
N MET A 1 -17.78 1.90 -15.05
CA MET A 1 -16.45 1.56 -14.50
C MET A 1 -15.44 1.64 -15.64
N THR A 2 -14.55 2.62 -15.62
CA THR A 2 -13.52 2.77 -16.67
C THR A 2 -12.32 1.92 -16.29
N ARG A 3 -12.02 0.89 -17.08
CA ARG A 3 -10.86 0.00 -16.87
C ARG A 3 -9.60 0.70 -17.40
N TYR A 4 -8.49 0.59 -16.66
CA TYR A 4 -7.17 0.92 -17.20
C TYR A 4 -6.38 -0.38 -17.41
N ASN A 5 -5.58 -0.43 -18.47
CA ASN A 5 -4.71 -1.56 -18.78
C ASN A 5 -3.26 -1.06 -18.81
N LEU A 6 -2.35 -1.77 -18.15
CA LEU A 6 -0.92 -1.44 -18.16
C LEU A 6 -0.22 -2.29 -19.22
N ILE A 7 0.55 -1.64 -20.08
CA ILE A 7 1.38 -2.32 -21.10
C ILE A 7 2.36 -3.27 -20.39
N LYS A 8 2.53 -4.47 -20.96
CA LYS A 8 3.45 -5.49 -20.48
C LYS A 8 4.42 -5.88 -21.58
N GLY A 9 5.65 -6.18 -21.20
CA GLY A 9 6.72 -6.64 -22.09
C GLY A 9 7.93 -7.01 -21.24
N THR A 10 8.69 -8.02 -21.66
CA THR A 10 9.84 -8.53 -20.89
C THR A 10 10.95 -7.49 -20.72
N ALA A 11 11.11 -6.59 -21.69
CA ALA A 11 12.12 -5.53 -21.69
C ALA A 11 11.65 -4.19 -21.07
N PHE A 12 10.39 -4.07 -20.64
CA PHE A 12 9.87 -2.81 -20.10
C PHE A 12 10.12 -2.72 -18.60
N SER A 13 10.75 -1.63 -18.15
CA SER A 13 11.04 -1.39 -16.73
C SER A 13 9.79 -1.35 -15.86
N TYR A 14 8.65 -0.93 -16.43
CA TYR A 14 7.34 -0.89 -15.78
C TYR A 14 6.53 -2.19 -15.88
N THR A 15 7.08 -3.27 -16.45
CA THR A 15 6.38 -4.56 -16.47
C THR A 15 6.17 -5.06 -15.05
N GLY A 16 5.01 -5.67 -14.81
CA GLY A 16 4.69 -6.17 -13.48
C GLY A 16 5.30 -7.53 -13.17
N TRP A 17 5.55 -8.34 -14.18
CA TRP A 17 6.18 -9.65 -14.04
C TRP A 17 6.85 -10.03 -15.35
N VAL A 18 7.79 -10.97 -15.26
CA VAL A 18 8.44 -11.62 -16.39
C VAL A 18 7.98 -13.08 -16.40
N PRO A 19 7.19 -13.51 -17.39
CA PRO A 19 6.55 -14.83 -17.38
C PRO A 19 7.40 -15.96 -17.95
N VAL A 20 8.59 -15.64 -18.48
CA VAL A 20 9.51 -16.58 -19.13
C VAL A 20 10.91 -16.37 -18.57
N PRO A 21 11.79 -17.38 -18.61
CA PRO A 21 13.20 -17.17 -18.26
C PRO A 21 13.81 -16.04 -19.09
N LEU A 22 14.53 -15.15 -18.43
CA LEU A 22 15.18 -14.01 -19.06
C LEU A 22 16.54 -13.79 -18.39
N GLU A 23 17.60 -13.74 -19.20
CA GLU A 23 18.97 -13.47 -18.71
C GLU A 23 19.42 -14.43 -17.58
N GLY A 24 18.99 -15.70 -17.65
CA GLY A 24 19.34 -16.72 -16.66
C GLY A 24 18.54 -16.64 -15.36
N ARG A 25 17.57 -15.73 -15.24
CA ARG A 25 16.61 -15.66 -14.11
C ARG A 25 15.31 -16.38 -14.48
N ASP A 26 14.83 -17.23 -13.58
CA ASP A 26 13.50 -17.86 -13.67
C ASP A 26 12.38 -16.81 -13.67
N PRO A 27 11.17 -17.12 -14.16
CA PRO A 27 10.03 -16.20 -14.13
C PRO A 27 9.82 -15.56 -12.75
N TYR A 28 9.62 -14.23 -12.72
CA TYR A 28 9.59 -13.47 -11.49
C TYR A 28 8.58 -12.32 -11.53
N VAL A 29 8.21 -11.85 -10.34
CA VAL A 29 7.35 -10.69 -10.14
C VAL A 29 8.24 -9.46 -9.92
N ARG A 30 7.79 -8.31 -10.42
CA ARG A 30 8.43 -7.01 -10.22
C ARG A 30 7.55 -6.10 -9.37
N SER A 31 8.18 -5.07 -8.80
CA SER A 31 7.52 -4.02 -8.01
C SER A 31 6.16 -3.52 -8.57
N PRO A 32 5.98 -3.28 -9.88
CA PRO A 32 4.71 -2.77 -10.39
C PRO A 32 3.49 -3.69 -10.18
N VAL A 33 3.65 -5.00 -9.92
CA VAL A 33 2.52 -5.87 -9.51
C VAL A 33 1.97 -5.46 -8.15
N TYR A 34 2.83 -5.11 -7.20
CA TYR A 34 2.40 -4.72 -5.87
C TYR A 34 1.59 -3.43 -5.91
N ARG A 35 1.89 -2.51 -6.83
CA ARG A 35 1.04 -1.34 -7.09
C ARG A 35 -0.38 -1.71 -7.54
N GLN A 36 -0.52 -2.74 -8.37
CA GLN A 36 -1.82 -3.20 -8.86
C GLN A 36 -2.63 -3.87 -7.74
N ILE A 37 -1.98 -4.73 -6.94
CA ILE A 37 -2.57 -5.40 -5.79
C ILE A 37 -3.01 -4.37 -4.75
N PHE A 38 -2.11 -3.44 -4.41
CA PHE A 38 -2.40 -2.31 -3.53
C PHE A 38 -3.60 -1.49 -4.01
N ALA A 39 -3.62 -1.06 -5.27
CA ALA A 39 -4.73 -0.30 -5.82
C ALA A 39 -6.06 -1.07 -5.79
N ALA A 40 -6.02 -2.39 -6.00
CA ALA A 40 -7.20 -3.25 -5.89
C ALA A 40 -7.72 -3.31 -4.45
N ASP A 41 -6.85 -3.43 -3.44
CA ASP A 41 -7.24 -3.45 -2.02
C ASP A 41 -7.79 -2.08 -1.56
N VAL A 42 -7.19 -0.99 -2.03
CA VAL A 42 -7.66 0.38 -1.78
C VAL A 42 -9.09 0.56 -2.29
N LEU A 43 -9.32 0.28 -3.58
CA LEU A 43 -10.63 0.49 -4.23
C LEU A 43 -11.68 -0.54 -3.78
N GLY A 44 -11.26 -1.77 -3.46
CA GLY A 44 -12.16 -2.83 -3.05
C GLY A 44 -13.24 -3.17 -4.08
N HIS A 45 -14.40 -3.63 -3.58
CA HIS A 45 -15.52 -4.07 -4.40
C HIS A 45 -16.75 -3.15 -4.33
N HIS A 46 -16.65 -2.04 -3.59
CA HIS A 46 -17.77 -1.14 -3.43
C HIS A 46 -18.14 -0.49 -4.78
N PRO A 47 -19.43 -0.42 -5.17
CA PRO A 47 -19.82 0.06 -6.50
C PRO A 47 -19.61 1.57 -6.67
N GLU A 48 -19.63 2.32 -5.57
CA GLU A 48 -19.46 3.77 -5.55
C GLU A 48 -18.26 4.14 -4.69
N VAL A 49 -17.10 4.33 -5.32
CA VAL A 49 -15.87 4.74 -4.65
C VAL A 49 -15.49 6.13 -5.12
N GLN A 50 -15.21 7.02 -4.16
CA GLN A 50 -14.65 8.35 -4.42
C GLN A 50 -13.28 8.47 -3.75
N VAL A 51 -12.35 9.12 -4.43
CA VAL A 51 -10.99 9.34 -3.92
C VAL A 51 -10.72 10.84 -3.91
N TYR A 52 -10.35 11.38 -2.76
CA TYR A 52 -10.01 12.79 -2.61
C TYR A 52 -8.64 12.90 -1.96
N GLU A 53 -7.78 13.74 -2.54
CA GLU A 53 -6.50 14.10 -1.94
C GLU A 53 -6.73 14.84 -0.62
N ARG A 54 -5.92 14.53 0.38
CA ARG A 54 -5.85 15.28 1.62
C ARG A 54 -4.68 16.27 1.52
N PRO A 55 -4.95 17.59 1.52
CA PRO A 55 -3.91 18.61 1.46
C PRO A 55 -3.17 18.75 2.80
N ASP A 56 -2.23 19.70 2.83
CA ASP A 56 -1.53 20.17 4.04
C ASP A 56 -0.63 19.15 4.74
N LEU A 57 0.02 18.29 3.96
CA LEU A 57 1.08 17.38 4.41
C LEU A 57 2.45 17.86 3.97
N ALA A 58 3.52 17.25 4.51
CA ALA A 58 4.88 17.51 4.05
C ALA A 58 5.00 17.22 2.55
N TRP A 59 5.90 17.93 1.86
CA TRP A 59 6.03 17.87 0.40
C TRP A 59 6.34 16.47 -0.17
N ASN A 60 6.91 15.58 0.65
CA ASN A 60 7.23 14.20 0.32
C ASN A 60 6.18 13.19 0.82
N ILE A 61 5.03 13.65 1.32
CA ILE A 61 3.91 12.80 1.74
C ILE A 61 2.68 13.17 0.94
N SER A 62 2.00 12.17 0.39
CA SER A 62 0.62 12.34 -0.08
C SER A 62 -0.31 11.46 0.73
N ALA A 63 -1.51 11.97 1.02
CA ALA A 63 -2.57 11.15 1.55
C ALA A 63 -3.87 11.33 0.76
N TYR A 64 -4.69 10.29 0.76
CA TYR A 64 -5.96 10.26 0.04
C TYR A 64 -7.03 9.65 0.93
N GLY A 65 -8.17 10.31 1.04
CA GLY A 65 -9.37 9.73 1.63
C GLY A 65 -10.13 8.92 0.58
N ILE A 66 -10.48 7.68 0.94
CA ILE A 66 -11.28 6.78 0.13
C ILE A 66 -12.68 6.73 0.74
N TYR A 67 -13.68 7.08 -0.04
CA TYR A 67 -15.07 7.16 0.37
C TYR A 67 -15.89 6.11 -0.35
N GLU A 68 -16.80 5.47 0.38
CA GLU A 68 -17.76 4.49 -0.13
C GLU A 68 -19.17 5.07 0.05
N SER A 69 -19.88 5.31 -1.05
CA SER A 69 -21.16 6.05 -1.07
C SER A 69 -21.11 7.37 -0.24
N GLY A 70 -20.01 8.12 -0.37
CA GLY A 70 -19.84 9.41 0.30
C GLY A 70 -19.44 9.33 1.78
N ALA A 71 -19.32 8.14 2.37
CA ALA A 71 -18.80 7.96 3.72
C ALA A 71 -17.31 7.60 3.68
N LEU A 72 -16.50 8.29 4.48
CA LEU A 72 -15.07 7.98 4.59
C LEU A 72 -14.88 6.55 5.12
N SER A 73 -14.14 5.74 4.35
CA SER A 73 -13.93 4.32 4.62
C SER A 73 -12.46 3.98 4.90
N LYS A 74 -11.54 4.61 4.18
CA LYS A 74 -10.10 4.36 4.30
C LYS A 74 -9.29 5.62 4.06
N TYR A 75 -8.05 5.61 4.52
CA TYR A 75 -7.01 6.51 4.04
C TYR A 75 -5.88 5.73 3.37
N VAL A 76 -5.30 6.32 2.34
CA VAL A 76 -3.98 5.94 1.81
C VAL A 76 -3.00 7.01 2.23
N VAL A 77 -1.81 6.62 2.70
CA VAL A 77 -0.70 7.55 2.97
C VAL A 77 0.57 7.00 2.34
N VAL A 78 1.23 7.80 1.51
CA VAL A 78 2.45 7.44 0.76
C VAL A 78 3.58 8.34 1.21
N ASN A 79 4.72 7.76 1.59
CA ASN A 79 5.95 8.49 1.85
C ASN A 79 6.93 8.30 0.68
N TYR A 80 7.16 9.38 -0.05
CA TYR A 80 8.07 9.47 -1.19
C TYR A 80 9.51 9.78 -0.79
N ASP A 81 9.80 9.93 0.50
CA ASP A 81 11.17 10.05 0.97
C ASP A 81 11.95 8.80 0.56
N GLU A 82 12.98 9.02 -0.26
CA GLU A 82 13.78 7.95 -0.81
C GLU A 82 14.72 7.42 0.27
N TRP A 83 14.61 6.13 0.57
CA TRP A 83 15.57 5.44 1.41
C TRP A 83 15.90 4.07 0.83
N ASN A 84 17.16 3.67 0.91
CA ASN A 84 17.64 2.38 0.44
C ASN A 84 18.39 1.68 1.58
N ALA A 85 18.35 0.34 1.66
CA ALA A 85 19.10 -0.42 2.67
C ALA A 85 20.62 -0.18 2.62
N THR A 86 21.13 0.33 1.50
CA THR A 86 22.53 0.71 1.31
C THR A 86 22.87 2.11 1.82
N THR A 87 21.87 2.89 2.25
CA THR A 87 22.05 4.23 2.80
C THR A 87 22.74 4.14 4.18
N PRO A 88 23.71 5.02 4.50
CA PRO A 88 24.54 4.90 5.71
C PRO A 88 23.85 5.33 7.01
N TYR A 89 22.55 5.63 6.97
CA TYR A 89 21.75 6.07 8.12
C TYR A 89 20.45 5.27 8.21
N GLU A 90 19.90 5.17 9.42
CA GLU A 90 18.66 4.44 9.71
C GLU A 90 17.49 4.96 8.88
N ARG A 91 16.55 4.08 8.53
CA ARG A 91 15.35 4.45 7.78
C ARG A 91 14.55 5.52 8.55
N PRO A 92 14.40 6.75 8.02
CA PRO A 92 13.64 7.78 8.70
C PRO A 92 12.17 7.36 8.86
N VAL A 93 11.54 7.89 9.91
CA VAL A 93 10.12 7.69 10.21
C VAL A 93 9.47 9.06 10.38
N GLN A 94 8.38 9.28 9.67
CA GLN A 94 7.57 10.48 9.76
C GLN A 94 6.27 10.19 10.52
N GLU A 95 5.89 11.12 11.40
CA GLU A 95 4.62 11.05 12.10
C GLU A 95 3.54 11.77 11.29
N VAL A 96 2.43 11.07 11.03
CA VAL A 96 1.30 11.60 10.27
C VAL A 96 0.03 11.41 11.08
N ALA A 97 -0.67 12.50 11.39
CA ALA A 97 -1.94 12.46 12.09
C ALA A 97 -3.11 12.57 11.09
N LEU A 98 -4.01 11.58 11.09
CA LEU A 98 -5.23 11.58 10.26
C LEU A 98 -6.46 11.87 11.12
N ALA A 99 -7.30 12.81 10.68
CA ALA A 99 -8.61 13.00 11.29
C ALA A 99 -9.51 11.80 10.97
N VAL A 100 -10.24 11.31 11.97
CA VAL A 100 -11.19 10.22 11.81
C VAL A 100 -12.55 10.61 12.40
N PRO A 101 -13.66 10.08 11.85
CA PRO A 101 -14.98 10.33 12.41
C PRO A 101 -15.09 9.84 13.86
N SER A 102 -15.96 10.47 14.65
CA SER A 102 -16.14 10.17 16.09
C SER A 102 -16.62 8.75 16.40
N TRP A 103 -17.12 8.01 15.40
CA TRP A 103 -17.52 6.62 15.55
C TRP A 103 -16.38 5.61 15.37
N VAL A 104 -15.18 6.09 15.01
CA VAL A 104 -13.97 5.27 14.85
C VAL A 104 -13.20 5.26 16.17
N ASP A 105 -13.18 4.10 16.82
CA ASP A 105 -12.34 3.88 18.01
C ASP A 105 -10.98 3.25 17.62
N HIS A 106 -10.94 2.48 16.54
CA HIS A 106 -9.74 1.78 16.06
C HIS A 106 -9.68 1.80 14.54
N VAL A 107 -8.46 1.73 14.02
CA VAL A 107 -8.19 1.56 12.59
C VAL A 107 -7.27 0.37 12.37
N MET A 108 -7.44 -0.30 11.24
CA MET A 108 -6.53 -1.34 10.77
C MET A 108 -5.54 -0.76 9.76
N VAL A 109 -4.25 -1.00 9.95
CA VAL A 109 -3.19 -0.52 9.07
C VAL A 109 -2.53 -1.69 8.36
N LYS A 110 -2.61 -1.67 7.02
CA LYS A 110 -1.83 -2.53 6.12
C LYS A 110 -0.71 -1.71 5.48
N ARG A 111 0.42 -2.35 5.20
CA ARG A 111 1.62 -1.68 4.67
C ARG A 111 2.12 -2.29 3.38
N LEU A 112 2.56 -1.44 2.46
CA LEU A 112 3.42 -1.82 1.34
C LEU A 112 4.85 -1.48 1.74
N THR A 113 5.69 -2.50 1.91
CA THR A 113 7.07 -2.35 2.35
C THR A 113 8.04 -3.01 1.38
N ALA A 114 9.29 -2.56 1.41
CA ALA A 114 10.43 -3.18 0.76
C ALA A 114 11.71 -2.80 1.52
N ASP A 115 12.86 -3.33 1.09
CA ASP A 115 14.18 -2.97 1.64
C ASP A 115 14.70 -1.61 1.12
N GLY A 116 13.92 -0.90 0.33
CA GLY A 116 14.23 0.44 -0.11
C GLY A 116 13.56 0.81 -1.42
N ALA A 117 13.80 2.03 -1.89
CA ALA A 117 13.24 2.54 -3.15
C ALA A 117 13.80 1.82 -4.38
N SER A 118 15.03 1.31 -4.31
CA SER A 118 15.69 0.53 -5.35
C SER A 118 15.41 -0.97 -5.29
N ALA A 119 14.60 -1.44 -4.35
CA ALA A 119 14.35 -2.86 -4.15
C ALA A 119 13.63 -3.49 -5.36
N ASP A 120 14.21 -4.56 -5.90
CA ASP A 120 13.61 -5.40 -6.94
C ASP A 120 13.01 -6.70 -6.38
N GLU A 121 13.33 -7.02 -5.12
CA GLU A 121 12.85 -8.18 -4.35
C GLU A 121 12.44 -7.76 -2.92
N GLY A 122 11.93 -8.71 -2.13
CA GLY A 122 11.56 -8.47 -0.72
C GLY A 122 10.32 -7.58 -0.50
N ILE A 123 9.66 -7.16 -1.59
CA ILE A 123 8.47 -6.31 -1.54
C ILE A 123 7.30 -7.10 -0.95
N GLN A 124 6.55 -6.47 -0.04
CA GLN A 124 5.42 -7.08 0.65
C GLN A 124 4.22 -6.15 0.69
N TRP A 125 3.03 -6.67 0.39
CA TRP A 125 1.76 -6.02 0.70
C TRP A 125 1.12 -6.72 1.90
N ALA A 126 0.92 -6.00 3.00
CA ALA A 126 0.34 -6.54 4.24
C ALA A 126 1.03 -7.85 4.68
N GLY A 127 2.37 -7.93 4.61
CA GLY A 127 3.13 -9.13 4.97
C GLY A 127 3.11 -10.28 3.97
N GLN A 128 2.52 -10.07 2.78
CA GLN A 128 2.39 -11.07 1.72
C GLN A 128 3.26 -10.69 0.52
N SER A 129 3.79 -11.70 -0.17
CA SER A 129 4.57 -11.55 -1.39
C SER A 129 4.02 -12.44 -2.50
N TRP A 130 4.38 -12.14 -3.75
CA TRP A 130 3.98 -12.92 -4.91
C TRP A 130 5.19 -13.35 -5.72
N SER A 131 5.19 -14.61 -6.13
CA SER A 131 6.08 -15.16 -7.14
C SER A 131 5.30 -15.47 -8.41
N ASN A 132 6.01 -15.78 -9.49
CA ASN A 132 5.41 -16.25 -10.72
C ASN A 132 5.84 -17.71 -10.95
N THR A 133 4.89 -18.64 -10.82
CA THR A 133 5.11 -20.07 -11.04
C THR A 133 4.18 -20.53 -12.16
N ASP A 134 4.75 -21.08 -13.24
CA ASP A 134 4.00 -21.58 -14.41
C ASP A 134 3.02 -20.55 -15.01
N GLY A 135 3.42 -19.28 -15.04
CA GLY A 135 2.61 -18.18 -15.56
C GLY A 135 1.48 -17.73 -14.63
N ARG A 136 1.48 -18.17 -13.37
CA ARG A 136 0.50 -17.79 -12.35
C ARG A 136 1.17 -17.03 -11.22
N LEU A 137 0.50 -15.99 -10.74
CA LEU A 137 0.89 -15.32 -9.50
C LEU A 137 0.55 -16.25 -8.32
N VAL A 138 1.58 -16.66 -7.59
CA VAL A 138 1.46 -17.49 -6.38
C VAL A 138 1.77 -16.62 -5.18
N GLN A 139 0.81 -16.51 -4.28
CA GLN A 139 0.94 -15.74 -3.04
C GLN A 139 1.67 -16.56 -1.98
N SER A 140 2.51 -15.91 -1.19
CA SER A 140 3.16 -16.46 -0.01
C SER A 140 3.12 -15.45 1.16
N GLY A 141 3.49 -15.90 2.36
CA GLY A 141 3.41 -15.10 3.58
C GLY A 141 2.04 -15.21 4.27
N ARG A 142 1.87 -14.41 5.32
CA ARG A 142 0.60 -14.30 6.05
C ARG A 142 0.19 -12.84 6.04
N GLU A 143 -1.10 -12.60 5.89
CA GLU A 143 -1.64 -11.26 6.01
C GLU A 143 -1.33 -10.70 7.41
N LYS A 144 -0.79 -9.49 7.43
CA LYS A 144 -0.43 -8.73 8.62
C LYS A 144 -1.06 -7.36 8.54
N SER A 145 -1.61 -6.96 9.67
CA SER A 145 -2.12 -5.61 9.89
C SER A 145 -1.90 -5.22 11.34
N ASP A 146 -1.74 -3.93 11.57
CA ASP A 146 -1.71 -3.37 12.91
C ASP A 146 -3.07 -2.79 13.28
N CYS A 147 -3.39 -2.82 14.56
CA CYS A 147 -4.54 -2.12 15.12
C CYS A 147 -4.05 -0.87 15.85
N LEU A 148 -4.50 0.32 15.43
CA LEU A 148 -4.17 1.57 16.09
C LEU A 148 -5.44 2.18 16.69
N HIS A 149 -5.32 2.69 17.92
CA HIS A 149 -6.42 3.39 18.59
C HIS A 149 -6.54 4.81 18.05
N ALA A 150 -7.77 5.24 17.79
CA ALA A 150 -8.07 6.62 17.50
C ALA A 150 -8.40 7.36 18.79
N SER A 151 -7.76 8.50 19.02
CA SER A 151 -7.99 9.34 20.20
C SER A 151 -8.28 10.77 19.77
N ASN A 152 -9.26 11.41 20.43
CA ASN A 152 -9.67 12.79 20.13
C ASN A 152 -10.01 13.04 18.65
N GLY A 153 -10.58 12.05 17.95
CA GLY A 153 -10.90 12.15 16.52
C GLY A 153 -9.69 12.13 15.60
N MET A 154 -8.54 11.68 16.08
CA MET A 154 -7.30 11.55 15.32
C MET A 154 -6.71 10.15 15.47
N VAL A 155 -6.00 9.67 14.45
CA VAL A 155 -5.09 8.53 14.56
C VAL A 155 -3.69 8.98 14.14
N GLU A 156 -2.69 8.62 14.95
CA GLU A 156 -1.28 8.88 14.70
C GLU A 156 -0.65 7.68 14.00
N LEU A 157 0.06 7.95 12.91
CA LEU A 157 0.74 6.95 12.10
C LEU A 157 2.24 7.20 12.12
N LYS A 158 3.01 6.12 12.18
CA LYS A 158 4.47 6.14 12.00
C LYS A 158 4.81 5.56 10.64
N LEU A 159 5.10 6.43 9.68
CA LEU A 159 5.32 6.07 8.29
C LEU A 159 6.80 6.16 7.94
N SER A 160 7.43 5.02 7.65
CA SER A 160 8.84 5.00 7.27
C SER A 160 9.05 5.57 5.87
N SER A 161 10.27 6.02 5.57
CA SER A 161 10.66 6.38 4.20
C SER A 161 10.50 5.19 3.25
N THR A 162 10.02 5.45 2.03
CA THR A 162 9.68 4.43 1.02
C THR A 162 8.66 3.39 1.54
N GLU A 163 7.54 3.89 2.06
CA GLU A 163 6.45 3.06 2.57
C GLU A 163 5.09 3.61 2.14
N VAL A 164 4.10 2.72 2.00
CA VAL A 164 2.69 3.10 1.84
C VAL A 164 1.84 2.42 2.91
N MET A 165 0.90 3.16 3.48
CA MET A 165 -0.10 2.65 4.42
C MET A 165 -1.51 2.73 3.82
N LEU A 166 -2.29 1.66 4.01
CA LEU A 166 -3.74 1.67 3.90
C LEU A 166 -4.32 1.58 5.30
N VAL A 167 -5.05 2.61 5.70
CA VAL A 167 -5.67 2.74 7.01
C VAL A 167 -7.17 2.56 6.82
N SER A 168 -7.70 1.41 7.23
CA SER A 168 -9.13 1.09 7.10
C SER A 168 -9.86 1.44 8.38
N LEU A 169 -10.98 2.16 8.25
CA LEU A 169 -11.81 2.63 9.35
C LEU A 169 -12.85 1.57 9.69
N ALA A 170 -13.04 1.31 10.97
CA ALA A 170 -14.04 0.40 11.49
C ALA A 170 -15.23 1.15 12.07
N ARG A 171 -16.46 0.73 11.77
CA ARG A 171 -17.59 1.11 12.62
C ARG A 171 -17.55 0.33 13.93
N ARG A 172 -18.01 0.95 15.02
CA ARG A 172 -18.28 0.23 16.28
C ARG A 172 -19.07 -1.05 16.02
N GLY A 173 -18.48 -2.20 16.37
CA GLY A 173 -19.09 -3.53 16.22
C GLY A 173 -18.71 -4.29 14.93
N GLN A 174 -17.98 -3.69 13.99
CA GLN A 174 -17.30 -4.42 12.93
C GLN A 174 -15.90 -4.81 13.40
N ALA A 175 -15.58 -6.10 13.31
CA ALA A 175 -14.22 -6.59 13.53
C ALA A 175 -13.32 -6.03 12.41
N VAL A 176 -12.37 -5.22 12.83
CA VAL A 176 -11.33 -4.60 12.00
C VAL A 176 -9.99 -4.74 12.73
N CYS A 177 -10.10 -4.79 14.05
CA CYS A 177 -9.30 -5.60 14.96
C CYS A 177 -10.29 -6.53 15.69
#